data_AF-A0A8E9YD49-F1
#
_entry.id   AF-A0A8E9YD49-F1
#
_cell.length_a   1.000
_cell.length_b   1.000
_cell.length_c   1.000
_cell.angle_alpha   90.00
_cell.angle_beta   90.00
_cell.angle_gamma   90.00
#
_symmetry.space_group_name_H-M   'P 1'
#
loop_
_entity.id
_entity.type
_entity.pdbx_description
1 polymer ?
#
loop_
_entity_poly.entity_id
_entity_poly.type
_entity_poly.pdbx_seq_one_letter_code
_entity_poly.pdbx_strand_id
1 'polypeptide(L)'
;MDKILDIVNGWLTAAVSSGALQIKQVLLFILIAGPLAIIIWRIRGIIAFVNEVRNSKLNELQRLLDSHELSDEVSICIKEDIKRITSYRMTGIADVARQKIVLRLLVENRDLIPAGFFKKFRTFLLIKDGTLVFKKGFSFWFENGMYGLFSLQFLLLAILSLILSTYRYEQIPVWGHFILYSVAVVMFLFFIAFGRMIPRPEECKLLSRILRIQYNN
;
A
#
# COMPACT_ATOMS: atom_id res chain seq x y z
N MET A 1 -9.68 -31.47 3.34
CA MET A 1 -10.51 -30.26 3.30
C MET A 1 -11.66 -30.39 4.30
N ASP A 2 -12.37 -31.52 4.30
CA ASP A 2 -13.51 -31.81 5.19
C ASP A 2 -13.18 -31.80 6.68
N LYS A 3 -12.06 -32.42 7.10
CA LYS A 3 -11.67 -32.46 8.53
C LYS A 3 -11.48 -31.08 9.18
N ILE A 4 -10.97 -30.09 8.45
CA ILE A 4 -10.77 -28.73 9.00
C ILE A 4 -12.11 -28.01 9.07
N LEU A 5 -12.97 -28.21 8.08
CA LEU A 5 -14.31 -27.64 8.06
C LEU A 5 -15.17 -28.23 9.20
N ASP A 6 -15.07 -29.53 9.45
CA ASP A 6 -15.79 -30.23 10.52
C ASP A 6 -15.33 -29.80 11.92
N ILE A 7 -14.02 -29.56 12.10
CA ILE A 7 -13.47 -29.04 13.35
C ILE A 7 -13.96 -27.60 13.60
N VAL A 8 -13.97 -26.77 12.56
CA VAL A 8 -14.47 -25.39 12.63
C VAL A 8 -15.98 -25.37 12.91
N ASN A 9 -16.73 -26.26 12.26
CA ASN A 9 -18.17 -26.36 12.42
C ASN A 9 -18.56 -26.91 13.80
N GLY A 10 -17.87 -27.93 14.30
CA GLY A 10 -18.07 -28.46 15.66
C GLY A 10 -17.74 -27.43 16.74
N TRP A 11 -16.69 -26.64 16.53
CA TRP A 11 -16.31 -25.55 17.43
C TRP A 11 -17.33 -24.39 17.44
N LEU A 12 -17.81 -24.00 16.27
CA LEU A 12 -18.87 -22.99 16.11
C LEU A 12 -20.17 -23.40 16.80
N THR A 13 -20.56 -24.67 16.63
CA THR A 13 -21.79 -25.20 17.21
C THR A 13 -21.72 -25.23 18.73
N ALA A 14 -20.58 -25.63 19.30
CA ALA A 14 -20.35 -25.63 20.75
C ALA A 14 -20.26 -24.22 21.38
N ALA A 15 -19.69 -23.25 20.65
CA ALA A 15 -19.60 -21.86 21.10
C ALA A 15 -20.95 -21.12 21.06
N VAL A 16 -21.82 -21.47 20.12
CA VAL A 16 -23.19 -20.94 20.03
C VAL A 16 -24.10 -21.60 21.08
N SER A 17 -23.97 -22.91 21.31
CA SER A 17 -24.82 -23.63 22.27
C SER A 17 -24.52 -23.27 23.73
N SER A 18 -23.31 -22.81 24.03
CA SER A 18 -22.89 -22.39 25.38
C SER A 18 -23.25 -20.95 25.74
N GLY A 19 -23.79 -20.17 24.79
CA GLY A 19 -24.14 -18.76 25.01
C GLY A 19 -22.94 -17.81 25.16
N ALA A 20 -21.70 -18.32 25.07
CA ALA A 20 -20.46 -17.55 25.19
C ALA A 20 -20.25 -16.57 24.02
N LEU A 21 -20.86 -16.86 22.87
CA LEU A 21 -20.82 -16.05 21.66
C LEU A 21 -22.25 -15.83 21.15
N GLN A 22 -22.71 -14.58 21.11
CA GLN A 22 -23.95 -14.27 20.39
C GLN A 22 -23.73 -14.59 18.89
N ILE A 23 -24.68 -15.28 18.27
CA ILE A 23 -24.67 -15.64 16.83
C ILE A 23 -24.27 -14.47 15.92
N LYS A 24 -24.63 -13.23 16.30
CA LYS A 24 -24.25 -12.00 15.59
C LYS A 24 -22.74 -11.73 15.60
N GLN A 25 -22.03 -12.01 16.70
CA GLN A 25 -20.58 -11.81 16.83
C GLN A 25 -19.79 -12.88 16.06
N VAL A 26 -20.30 -14.12 16.02
CA VAL A 26 -19.74 -15.22 15.22
C VAL A 26 -19.85 -14.92 13.73
N LEU A 27 -21.04 -14.50 13.28
CA LEU A 27 -21.26 -14.05 11.91
C LEU A 27 -20.36 -12.87 11.55
N LEU A 28 -20.22 -11.88 12.44
CA LEU A 28 -19.33 -10.73 12.24
C LEU A 28 -17.86 -11.16 12.13
N PHE A 29 -17.42 -12.12 12.95
CA PHE A 29 -16.04 -12.60 12.94
C PHE A 29 -15.73 -13.42 11.69
N ILE A 30 -16.64 -14.28 11.24
CA ILE A 30 -16.50 -15.01 9.96
C ILE A 30 -16.52 -14.04 8.77
N LEU A 31 -17.39 -13.02 8.82
CA LEU A 31 -17.50 -11.97 7.80
C LEU A 31 -16.25 -11.08 7.73
N ILE A 32 -15.51 -10.91 8.83
CA ILE A 32 -14.26 -10.12 8.87
C ILE A 32 -13.06 -11.01 8.60
N ALA A 33 -12.89 -12.10 9.34
CA ALA A 33 -11.72 -12.98 9.30
C ALA A 33 -11.65 -13.86 8.04
N GLY A 34 -12.80 -14.28 7.49
CA GLY A 34 -12.84 -15.07 6.25
C GLY A 34 -12.30 -14.29 5.05
N PRO A 35 -12.80 -13.08 4.78
CA PRO A 35 -12.21 -12.18 3.80
C PRO A 35 -10.76 -11.81 4.14
N LEU A 36 -10.40 -11.58 5.40
CA LEU A 36 -9.00 -11.30 5.77
C LEU A 36 -8.04 -12.46 5.48
N ALA A 37 -8.43 -13.71 5.74
CA ALA A 37 -7.62 -14.89 5.43
C ALA A 37 -7.52 -15.14 3.92
N ILE A 38 -8.62 -14.94 3.18
CA ILE A 38 -8.62 -14.96 1.71
C ILE A 38 -7.76 -13.83 1.16
N ILE A 39 -7.82 -12.63 1.73
CA ILE A 39 -6.99 -11.47 1.39
C ILE A 39 -5.53 -11.79 1.68
N ILE A 40 -5.15 -12.34 2.84
CA ILE A 40 -3.76 -12.67 3.19
C ILE A 40 -3.19 -13.79 2.30
N TRP A 41 -3.97 -14.86 2.05
CA TRP A 41 -3.53 -15.98 1.22
C TRP A 41 -3.45 -15.59 -0.26
N ARG A 42 -4.46 -14.85 -0.74
CA ARG A 42 -4.36 -14.19 -2.04
C ARG A 42 -3.26 -13.15 -2.05
N ILE A 43 -2.89 -12.46 -0.97
CA ILE A 43 -1.87 -11.42 -1.00
C ILE A 43 -0.50 -11.98 -1.37
N ARG A 44 -0.09 -13.20 -0.97
CA ARG A 44 1.19 -13.75 -1.44
C ARG A 44 1.14 -14.14 -2.92
N GLY A 45 0.06 -14.78 -3.36
CA GLY A 45 -0.15 -15.14 -4.76
C GLY A 45 -0.38 -13.92 -5.67
N ILE A 46 -1.13 -12.92 -5.21
CA ILE A 46 -1.38 -11.63 -5.84
C ILE A 46 -0.14 -10.77 -5.77
N ILE A 47 0.65 -10.73 -4.70
CA ILE A 47 1.91 -9.95 -4.70
C ILE A 47 2.90 -10.60 -5.66
N ALA A 48 3.03 -11.93 -5.67
CA ALA A 48 3.87 -12.63 -6.64
C ALA A 48 3.36 -12.41 -8.06
N PHE A 49 2.07 -12.66 -8.34
CA PHE A 49 1.42 -12.43 -9.63
C PHE A 49 1.42 -10.96 -10.03
N VAL A 50 1.21 -10.02 -9.13
CA VAL A 50 1.30 -8.57 -9.40
C VAL A 50 2.74 -8.20 -9.61
N ASN A 51 3.71 -8.71 -8.86
CA ASN A 51 5.12 -8.43 -9.13
C ASN A 51 5.56 -9.05 -10.45
N GLU A 52 5.07 -10.24 -10.79
CA GLU A 52 5.35 -10.98 -12.01
C GLU A 52 4.66 -10.33 -13.21
N VAL A 53 3.38 -9.97 -13.14
CA VAL A 53 2.68 -9.16 -14.16
C VAL A 53 3.31 -7.77 -14.26
N ARG A 54 3.59 -7.10 -13.14
CA ARG A 54 4.22 -5.76 -13.11
C ARG A 54 5.61 -5.80 -13.73
N ASN A 55 6.40 -6.85 -13.49
CA ASN A 55 7.74 -7.03 -14.06
C ASN A 55 7.73 -7.71 -15.42
N SER A 56 6.69 -8.45 -15.80
CA SER A 56 6.64 -9.23 -17.05
C SER A 56 6.78 -8.31 -18.25
N LYS A 57 6.01 -7.21 -18.27
CA LYS A 57 6.11 -6.22 -19.33
C LYS A 57 7.52 -5.61 -19.42
N LEU A 58 8.14 -5.31 -18.28
CA LEU A 58 9.49 -4.72 -18.26
C LEU A 58 10.54 -5.75 -18.70
N ASN A 59 10.43 -7.00 -18.24
CA ASN A 59 11.31 -8.11 -18.60
C ASN A 59 11.17 -8.48 -20.08
N GLU A 60 9.95 -8.43 -20.62
CA GLU A 60 9.67 -8.70 -22.04
C GLU A 60 10.25 -7.61 -22.94
N LEU A 61 10.07 -6.34 -22.57
CA LEU A 61 10.69 -5.21 -23.28
C LEU A 61 12.22 -5.31 -23.24
N GLN A 62 12.80 -5.67 -22.10
CA GLN A 62 14.24 -5.90 -21.97
C GLN A 62 14.69 -7.07 -22.85
N ARG A 63 13.96 -8.18 -22.84
CA ARG A 63 14.23 -9.37 -23.67
C ARG A 63 14.21 -9.01 -25.16
N LEU A 64 13.23 -8.23 -25.62
CA LEU A 64 13.16 -7.81 -27.02
C LEU A 64 14.37 -6.97 -27.42
N LEU A 65 14.84 -6.10 -26.51
CA LEU A 65 16.02 -5.28 -26.74
C LEU A 65 17.32 -6.11 -26.82
N ASP A 66 17.42 -7.17 -26.02
CA ASP A 66 18.65 -7.95 -25.86
C ASP A 66 18.75 -9.12 -26.86
N SER A 67 17.63 -9.62 -27.39
CA SER A 67 17.57 -10.87 -28.18
C SER A 67 17.26 -10.71 -29.67
N HIS A 68 16.88 -9.50 -30.12
CA HIS A 68 16.52 -9.25 -31.52
C HIS A 68 17.38 -8.11 -32.08
N GLU A 69 17.84 -8.25 -33.33
CA GLU A 69 18.33 -7.12 -34.12
C GLU A 69 17.13 -6.26 -34.53
N LEU A 70 16.75 -5.35 -33.65
CA LEU A 70 15.70 -4.37 -33.88
C LEU A 70 16.25 -3.19 -34.70
N SER A 71 15.39 -2.59 -35.53
CA SER A 71 15.72 -1.30 -36.12
C SER A 71 15.93 -0.24 -35.03
N ASP A 72 16.75 0.77 -35.33
CA ASP A 72 17.07 1.85 -34.38
C ASP A 72 15.80 2.53 -33.85
N GLU A 73 14.81 2.75 -34.72
CA GLU A 73 13.52 3.35 -34.38
C GLU A 73 12.73 2.53 -33.34
N VAL A 74 12.71 1.20 -33.49
CA VAL A 74 12.02 0.31 -32.55
C VAL A 74 12.78 0.21 -31.23
N SER A 75 14.12 0.16 -31.28
CA SER A 75 14.98 0.18 -30.09
C SER A 75 14.77 1.44 -29.25
N ILE A 76 14.64 2.60 -29.89
CA ILE A 76 14.34 3.87 -29.22
C ILE A 76 12.99 3.79 -28.51
N CYS A 77 11.93 3.35 -29.19
CA CYS A 77 10.60 3.23 -28.59
C CYS A 77 10.58 2.32 -27.34
N ILE A 78 11.23 1.15 -27.42
CA ILE A 78 11.30 0.21 -26.29
C ILE A 78 12.06 0.82 -25.11
N LYS A 79 13.20 1.48 -25.35
CA LYS A 79 13.98 2.16 -24.31
C LYS A 79 13.16 3.25 -23.62
N GLU A 80 12.38 4.02 -24.37
CA GLU A 80 11.49 5.04 -23.81
C GLU A 80 10.41 4.43 -22.92
N ASP A 81 9.83 3.31 -23.31
CA ASP A 81 8.80 2.61 -22.54
C ASP A 81 9.35 2.01 -21.24
N ILE A 82 10.54 1.39 -21.30
CA ILE A 82 11.26 0.92 -20.10
C ILE A 82 11.54 2.10 -19.16
N LYS A 83 12.02 3.23 -19.70
CA LYS A 83 12.29 4.45 -18.92
C LYS A 83 11.02 4.98 -18.28
N ARG A 84 9.88 4.99 -18.98
CA ARG A 84 8.58 5.43 -18.47
C ARG A 84 8.09 4.55 -17.32
N ILE A 85 8.16 3.22 -17.48
CA ILE A 85 7.75 2.26 -16.44
C ILE A 85 8.63 2.41 -15.20
N THR A 86 9.94 2.51 -15.39
CA THR A 86 10.91 2.66 -14.29
C THR A 86 10.71 4.00 -13.58
N SER A 87 10.51 5.08 -14.32
CA SER A 87 10.23 6.42 -13.78
C SER A 87 8.93 6.45 -12.99
N TYR A 88 7.86 5.80 -13.45
CA TYR A 88 6.63 5.62 -12.69
C TYR A 88 6.88 4.89 -11.37
N ARG A 89 7.68 3.81 -11.39
CA ARG A 89 8.00 3.03 -10.19
C ARG A 89 8.82 3.82 -9.16
N MET A 90 9.64 4.77 -9.59
CA MET A 90 10.39 5.64 -8.68
C MET A 90 9.52 6.79 -8.15
N THR A 91 8.85 7.50 -9.05
CA THR A 91 8.17 8.77 -8.75
C THR A 91 6.71 8.63 -8.35
N GLY A 92 6.05 7.55 -8.75
CA GLY A 92 4.60 7.33 -8.58
C GLY A 92 3.72 8.14 -9.53
N ILE A 93 4.30 8.85 -10.50
CA ILE A 93 3.59 9.77 -11.40
C ILE A 93 3.47 9.12 -12.78
N ALA A 94 2.27 9.02 -13.34
CA ALA A 94 2.04 8.37 -14.64
C ALA A 94 2.22 9.30 -15.86
N ASP A 95 2.05 10.60 -15.63
CA ASP A 95 2.17 11.63 -16.66
C ASP A 95 3.63 11.88 -17.05
N VAL A 96 3.94 11.78 -18.35
CA VAL A 96 5.32 11.79 -18.86
C VAL A 96 6.00 13.15 -18.66
N ALA A 97 5.28 14.25 -18.86
CA ALA A 97 5.83 15.59 -18.66
C ALA A 97 6.22 15.80 -17.19
N ARG A 98 5.34 15.45 -16.25
CA ARG A 98 5.65 15.50 -14.81
C ARG A 98 6.77 14.54 -14.43
N GLN A 99 6.78 13.32 -14.98
CA GLN A 99 7.84 12.35 -14.73
C GLN A 99 9.22 12.92 -15.08
N LYS A 100 9.37 13.59 -16.23
CA LYS A 100 10.66 14.18 -16.66
C LYS A 100 11.16 15.21 -15.64
N ILE A 101 10.31 16.13 -15.20
CA ILE A 101 10.68 17.18 -14.23
C ILE A 101 11.02 16.55 -12.88
N VAL A 102 10.20 15.62 -12.41
CA VAL A 102 10.37 14.96 -11.10
C VAL A 102 11.62 14.09 -11.08
N LEU A 103 11.91 13.38 -12.18
CA LEU A 103 13.13 12.57 -12.30
C LEU A 103 14.38 13.45 -12.27
N ARG A 104 14.36 14.60 -12.96
CA ARG A 104 15.46 15.57 -12.88
C ARG A 104 15.69 16.03 -11.44
N LEU A 105 14.63 16.46 -10.76
CA LEU A 105 14.71 16.88 -9.35
C LEU A 105 15.19 15.76 -8.42
N LEU A 106 14.78 14.51 -8.69
CA LEU A 106 15.22 13.35 -7.93
C LEU A 106 16.73 13.12 -8.08
N VAL A 107 17.25 13.23 -9.30
CA VAL A 107 18.69 13.06 -9.57
C VAL A 107 19.51 14.20 -8.96
N GLU A 108 19.07 15.45 -9.12
CA GLU A 108 19.73 16.64 -8.56
C GLU A 108 19.78 16.63 -7.02
N ASN A 109 18.84 15.94 -6.38
CA ASN A 109 18.70 15.91 -4.92
C ASN A 109 18.87 14.48 -4.35
N ARG A 110 19.53 13.57 -5.08
CA ARG A 110 19.64 12.14 -4.70
C ARG A 110 20.26 11.90 -3.32
N ASP A 111 21.12 12.81 -2.87
CA ASP A 111 21.79 12.73 -1.56
C ASP A 111 20.89 13.23 -0.42
N LEU A 112 19.82 13.97 -0.75
CA LEU A 112 18.88 14.57 0.20
C LEU A 112 17.58 13.80 0.33
N ILE A 113 17.15 13.10 -0.73
CA ILE A 113 15.86 12.41 -0.79
C ILE A 113 15.97 10.99 -1.34
N PRO A 114 15.22 10.02 -0.77
CA PRO A 114 15.17 8.66 -1.30
C PRO A 114 14.41 8.60 -2.64
N ALA A 115 14.68 7.57 -3.44
CA ALA A 115 14.07 7.34 -4.76
C ALA A 115 12.51 7.41 -4.76
N GLY A 116 11.88 7.01 -3.66
CA GLY A 116 10.42 7.00 -3.49
C GLY A 116 9.81 8.27 -2.91
N PHE A 117 10.59 9.33 -2.65
CA PHE A 117 10.15 10.54 -1.96
C PHE A 117 8.91 11.19 -2.60
N PHE A 118 8.93 11.37 -3.93
CA PHE A 118 7.86 12.03 -4.65
C PHE A 118 6.54 11.24 -4.68
N LYS A 119 6.55 9.93 -4.37
CA LYS A 119 5.34 9.09 -4.40
C LYS A 119 4.25 9.59 -3.47
N LYS A 120 4.62 10.09 -2.28
CA LYS A 120 3.67 10.64 -1.30
C LYS A 120 2.99 11.92 -1.78
N PHE A 121 3.59 12.60 -2.75
CA PHE A 121 3.14 13.90 -3.23
C PHE A 121 2.52 13.83 -4.63
N ARG A 122 2.51 12.67 -5.28
CA ARG A 122 2.12 12.46 -6.69
C ARG A 122 0.80 13.13 -7.08
N THR A 123 -0.20 13.10 -6.19
CA THR A 123 -1.53 13.66 -6.44
C THR A 123 -1.54 15.19 -6.37
N PHE A 124 -0.58 15.77 -5.66
CA PHE A 124 -0.52 17.20 -5.32
C PHE A 124 0.54 17.96 -6.13
N LEU A 125 1.26 17.27 -7.00
CA LEU A 125 2.27 17.83 -7.89
C LEU A 125 1.66 18.08 -9.28
N LEU A 126 1.59 19.35 -9.65
CA LEU A 126 1.02 19.82 -10.91
C LEU A 126 2.06 20.64 -11.68
N ILE A 127 2.00 20.61 -13.00
CA ILE A 127 2.78 21.52 -13.84
C ILE A 127 1.99 22.81 -13.98
N LYS A 128 2.65 23.93 -13.69
CA LYS A 128 2.17 25.27 -13.99
C LYS A 128 3.31 26.05 -14.62
N ASP A 129 3.08 26.61 -15.81
CA ASP A 129 4.06 27.41 -16.54
C ASP A 129 5.40 26.67 -16.74
N GLY A 130 5.34 25.37 -17.05
CA GLY A 130 6.54 24.53 -17.25
C GLY A 130 7.25 24.09 -15.96
N THR A 131 6.82 24.57 -14.79
CA THR A 131 7.43 24.24 -13.48
C THR A 131 6.54 23.34 -12.64
N LEU A 132 7.13 22.52 -11.78
CA LEU A 132 6.37 21.67 -10.87
C LEU A 132 5.99 22.44 -9.59
N VAL A 133 4.70 22.52 -9.31
CA VAL A 133 4.11 23.23 -8.16
C VAL A 133 3.45 22.24 -7.21
N PHE A 134 3.71 22.41 -5.91
CA PHE A 134 3.04 21.65 -4.85
C PHE A 134 1.76 22.37 -4.39
N LYS A 135 0.60 21.84 -4.79
CA LYS A 135 -0.72 22.42 -4.48
C LYS A 135 -1.26 21.89 -3.14
N LYS A 136 -1.04 22.64 -2.06
CA LYS A 136 -1.63 22.38 -0.74
C LYS A 136 -3.06 22.93 -0.63
N GLY A 137 -3.97 22.43 -1.46
CA GLY A 137 -5.39 22.82 -1.45
C GLY A 137 -6.25 21.92 -0.56
N PHE A 138 -7.58 22.07 -0.67
CA PHE A 138 -8.55 21.21 0.02
C PHE A 138 -8.29 19.71 -0.21
N SER A 139 -8.00 19.30 -1.45
CA SER A 139 -7.71 17.91 -1.79
C SER A 139 -6.51 17.33 -1.04
N PHE A 140 -5.48 18.14 -0.74
CA PHE A 140 -4.33 17.72 0.08
C PHE A 140 -4.77 17.39 1.50
N TRP A 141 -5.53 18.28 2.13
CA TRP A 141 -6.01 18.07 3.49
C TRP A 141 -7.02 16.93 3.58
N PHE A 142 -7.91 16.83 2.61
CA PHE A 142 -8.92 15.78 2.54
C PHE A 142 -8.29 14.39 2.39
N GLU A 143 -7.41 14.18 1.40
CA GLU A 143 -6.77 12.88 1.16
C GLU A 143 -5.91 12.45 2.35
N ASN A 144 -5.12 13.37 2.91
CA ASN A 144 -4.31 13.06 4.11
C ASN A 144 -5.16 12.83 5.35
N GLY A 145 -6.27 13.56 5.49
CA GLY A 145 -7.27 13.32 6.53
C GLY A 145 -7.86 11.92 6.43
N MET A 146 -8.22 11.47 5.23
CA MET A 146 -8.70 10.11 4.98
C MET A 146 -7.65 9.05 5.33
N TYR A 147 -6.39 9.23 4.93
CA TYR A 147 -5.32 8.33 5.35
C TYR A 147 -5.14 8.30 6.86
N GLY A 148 -5.24 9.45 7.54
CA GLY A 148 -5.19 9.54 9.00
C GLY A 148 -6.35 8.81 9.68
N LEU A 149 -7.58 8.99 9.19
CA LEU A 149 -8.77 8.30 9.68
C LEU A 149 -8.65 6.79 9.53
N PHE A 150 -8.26 6.29 8.35
CA PHE A 150 -8.05 4.86 8.13
C PHE A 150 -6.93 4.31 9.01
N SER A 151 -5.81 5.03 9.11
CA SER A 151 -4.71 4.67 10.00
C SER A 151 -5.22 4.50 11.44
N LEU A 152 -5.93 5.48 11.98
CA LEU A 152 -6.48 5.44 13.33
C LEU A 152 -7.50 4.30 13.50
N GLN A 153 -8.38 4.09 12.52
CA GLN A 153 -9.33 2.98 12.53
C GLN A 153 -8.62 1.63 12.68
N PHE A 154 -7.54 1.39 11.92
CA PHE A 154 -6.78 0.15 12.03
C PHE A 154 -6.08 0.01 13.39
N LEU A 155 -5.59 1.10 13.97
CA LEU A 155 -5.03 1.07 15.32
C LEU A 155 -6.09 0.69 16.37
N LEU A 156 -7.27 1.27 16.29
CA LEU A 156 -8.39 0.95 17.19
C LEU A 156 -8.83 -0.50 17.06
N LEU A 157 -8.91 -1.03 15.84
CA LEU A 157 -9.23 -2.44 15.60
C LEU A 157 -8.16 -3.38 16.16
N ALA A 158 -6.88 -3.02 16.06
CA ALA A 158 -5.79 -3.78 16.66
C ALA A 158 -5.91 -3.83 18.19
N ILE A 159 -6.12 -2.67 18.83
CA ILE A 159 -6.30 -2.56 20.28
C ILE A 159 -7.54 -3.33 20.73
N LEU A 160 -8.67 -3.20 20.04
CA LEU A 160 -9.91 -3.90 20.37
C LEU A 160 -9.76 -5.42 20.28
N SER A 161 -8.98 -5.91 19.31
CA SER A 161 -8.66 -7.34 19.19
C SER A 161 -7.86 -7.85 20.39
N LEU A 162 -6.90 -7.05 20.89
CA LEU A 162 -6.14 -7.37 22.09
C LEU A 162 -7.01 -7.31 23.35
N ILE A 163 -7.83 -6.27 23.51
CA ILE A 163 -8.75 -6.12 24.63
C ILE A 163 -9.73 -7.29 24.68
N LEU A 164 -10.31 -7.68 23.54
CA LEU A 164 -11.23 -8.82 23.46
C LEU A 164 -10.56 -10.11 23.90
N SER A 165 -9.32 -10.33 23.46
CA SER A 165 -8.49 -11.48 23.85
C SER A 165 -8.23 -11.51 25.36
N THR A 166 -7.91 -10.37 25.98
CA THR A 166 -7.63 -10.32 27.43
C THR A 166 -8.90 -10.36 28.28
N TYR A 167 -9.96 -9.65 27.89
CA TYR A 167 -11.18 -9.49 28.68
C TYR A 167 -12.05 -10.75 28.70
N ARG A 168 -12.02 -11.54 27.62
CA ARG A 168 -12.78 -12.79 27.50
C ARG A 168 -11.85 -14.02 27.56
N TYR A 169 -10.74 -13.91 28.28
CA TYR A 169 -9.69 -14.95 28.33
C TYR A 169 -10.21 -16.35 28.64
N GLU A 170 -11.10 -16.49 29.62
CA GLU A 170 -11.65 -17.82 30.00
C GLU A 170 -12.74 -18.33 29.05
N GLN A 171 -13.32 -17.45 28.23
CA GLN A 171 -14.44 -17.76 27.33
C GLN A 171 -13.99 -18.01 25.89
N ILE A 172 -12.77 -17.58 25.56
CA ILE A 172 -12.16 -17.78 24.26
C ILE A 172 -11.17 -18.95 24.40
N PRO A 173 -11.25 -19.97 23.55
CA PRO A 173 -10.26 -21.03 23.56
C PRO A 173 -8.95 -20.54 22.98
N VAL A 174 -7.85 -21.23 23.33
CA VAL A 174 -6.48 -20.89 22.95
C VAL A 174 -6.33 -20.50 21.45
N TRP A 175 -6.99 -21.24 20.55
CA TRP A 175 -6.98 -20.92 19.11
C TRP A 175 -7.62 -19.58 18.75
N GLY A 176 -8.69 -19.19 19.45
CA GLY A 176 -9.32 -17.88 19.28
C GLY A 176 -8.37 -16.73 19.67
N HIS A 177 -7.57 -16.92 20.71
CA HIS A 177 -6.52 -15.95 21.08
C HIS A 177 -5.47 -15.81 19.98
N PHE A 178 -4.99 -16.91 19.41
CA PHE A 178 -4.04 -16.87 18.29
C PHE A 178 -4.58 -16.12 17.08
N ILE A 179 -5.87 -16.29 16.75
CA ILE A 179 -6.50 -15.55 15.66
C ILE A 179 -6.58 -14.06 16.00
N LEU A 180 -7.03 -13.70 17.21
CA LEU A 180 -7.14 -12.30 17.63
C LEU A 180 -5.78 -11.59 17.63
N TYR A 181 -4.72 -12.26 18.09
CA TYR A 181 -3.36 -11.73 18.02
C TYR A 181 -2.89 -11.56 16.57
N SER A 182 -3.17 -12.52 15.70
CA SER A 182 -2.83 -12.42 14.27
C SER A 182 -3.55 -11.25 13.60
N VAL A 183 -4.84 -11.07 13.89
CA VAL A 183 -5.63 -9.93 13.42
C VAL A 183 -5.05 -8.62 13.94
N ALA A 184 -4.70 -8.54 15.23
CA ALA A 184 -4.09 -7.35 15.82
C ALA A 184 -2.78 -6.97 15.11
N VAL A 185 -1.90 -7.94 14.83
CA VAL A 185 -0.65 -7.69 14.08
C VAL A 185 -0.95 -7.17 12.68
N VAL A 186 -1.87 -7.80 11.95
CA VAL A 186 -2.23 -7.38 10.59
C VAL A 186 -2.80 -5.96 10.58
N MET A 187 -3.73 -5.65 11.49
CA MET A 187 -4.30 -4.31 11.63
C MET A 187 -3.24 -3.27 11.99
N PHE A 188 -2.30 -3.61 12.88
CA PHE A 188 -1.20 -2.73 13.23
C PHE A 188 -0.26 -2.45 12.03
N LEU A 189 -0.02 -3.44 11.17
CA LEU A 189 0.73 -3.24 9.93
C LEU A 189 -0.01 -2.29 8.96
N PHE A 190 -1.33 -2.38 8.87
CA PHE A 190 -2.13 -1.44 8.09
C PHE A 190 -2.09 -0.02 8.66
N PHE A 191 -2.16 0.14 9.98
CA PHE A 191 -1.92 1.44 10.64
C PHE A 191 -0.59 2.05 10.20
N ILE A 192 0.51 1.29 10.27
CA ILE A 192 1.82 1.78 9.83
C ILE A 192 1.81 2.13 8.33
N ALA A 193 1.21 1.28 7.49
CA ALA A 193 1.19 1.48 6.05
C ALA A 193 0.46 2.78 5.65
N PHE A 194 -0.74 3.01 6.19
CA PHE A 194 -1.51 4.23 5.94
C PHE A 194 -0.85 5.46 6.55
N GLY A 195 -0.33 5.36 7.77
CA GLY A 195 0.42 6.46 8.41
C GLY A 195 1.66 6.87 7.61
N ARG A 196 2.33 5.94 6.92
CA ARG A 196 3.48 6.25 6.05
C ARG A 196 3.11 6.97 4.75
N MET A 197 1.85 6.90 4.31
CA MET A 197 1.39 7.61 3.11
C MET A 197 1.22 9.12 3.34
N ILE A 198 0.97 9.52 4.59
CA ILE A 198 0.78 10.92 4.96
C ILE A 198 2.13 11.65 4.89
N PRO A 199 2.25 12.71 4.07
CA PRO A 199 3.46 13.53 4.04
C PRO A 199 3.68 14.24 5.37
N ARG A 200 4.89 14.08 5.94
CA ARG A 200 5.24 14.77 7.19
C ARG A 200 5.47 16.27 6.94
N PRO A 201 5.29 17.13 7.96
CA PRO A 201 5.59 18.56 7.84
C PRO A 201 7.02 18.84 7.35
N GLU A 202 8.00 18.07 7.80
CA GLU A 202 9.40 18.17 7.36
C GLU A 202 9.58 17.77 5.90
N GLU A 203 8.97 16.67 5.47
CA GLU A 203 8.98 16.24 4.07
C GLU A 203 8.30 17.30 3.17
N CYS A 204 7.23 17.94 3.65
CA CYS A 204 6.58 19.04 2.95
C CYS A 204 7.48 20.27 2.84
N LYS A 205 8.23 20.62 3.90
CA LYS A 205 9.22 21.72 3.88
C LYS A 205 10.37 21.40 2.91
N LEU A 206 10.87 20.17 2.95
CA LEU A 206 11.93 19.70 2.06
C LEU A 206 11.47 19.74 0.60
N LEU A 207 10.27 19.25 0.30
CA LEU A 207 9.70 19.34 -1.05
C LEU A 207 9.59 20.80 -1.50
N SER A 208 9.05 21.70 -0.66
CA SER A 208 8.97 23.12 -1.00
C SER A 208 10.34 23.76 -1.27
N ARG A 209 11.39 23.33 -0.56
CA ARG A 209 12.77 23.77 -0.81
C ARG A 209 13.30 23.24 -2.15
N ILE A 210 13.09 21.96 -2.45
CA ILE A 210 13.49 21.34 -3.72
C ILE A 210 12.79 22.02 -4.89
N LEU A 211 11.48 22.28 -4.77
CA LEU A 211 10.73 22.93 -5.84
C LEU A 211 11.18 24.38 -6.09
N ARG A 212 11.68 25.09 -5.07
CA ARG A 212 12.25 26.44 -5.22
C ARG A 212 13.49 26.48 -6.10
N ILE A 213 14.29 25.41 -6.12
CA ILE A 213 15.49 25.32 -6.97
C ILE A 213 15.13 25.47 -8.46
N GLN A 214 13.93 25.01 -8.86
CA GLN A 214 13.45 25.14 -10.24
C GLN A 214 13.24 26.59 -10.71
N TYR A 215 13.08 27.54 -9.79
CA TYR A 215 12.87 28.95 -10.11
C TYR A 215 14.16 29.78 -10.09
N ASN A 216 15.24 29.23 -9.53
CA ASN A 216 16.52 29.90 -9.39
C ASN A 216 17.51 29.55 -10.51
N ASN A 217 17.09 28.70 -11.45
CA ASN A 217 17.79 28.34 -12.69
C ASN A 217 16.92 28.73 -13.89
#